data_AF-X1M0M2-F1
#
_entry.id   AF-X1M0M2-F1
#
_cell.length_a   1.000
_cell.length_b   1.000
_cell.length_c   1.000
_cell.angle_alpha   90.00
_cell.angle_beta   90.00
_cell.angle_gamma   90.00
#
_symmetry.space_group_name_H-M   'P 1'
#
loop_
_entity.id
_entity.type
_entity.pdbx_description
1 polymer ?
#
loop_
_entity_poly.entity_id
_entity_poly.type
_entity_poly.pdbx_seq_one_letter_code
_entity_poly.pdbx_strand_id
1 'polypeptide(L)'
;MAKKFERGMYFLDQKDMPTRWYNIQADLPEPLPPVLHPATGKPVTPDDLAPLFPMELIMQEVSTERWIDIPEELQAVYRTWRPTVLHRAYRLEKALDTPAKIFYKYEGTNQAGEPQA
;
A
#
# COMPACT_ATOMS: atom_id res chain seq x y z
N MET A 1 9.76 -9.24 -41.59
CA MET A 1 10.04 -9.35 -40.14
C MET A 1 8.86 -8.79 -39.38
N ALA A 2 8.24 -9.56 -38.48
CA ALA A 2 7.16 -9.05 -37.63
C ALA A 2 7.73 -8.08 -36.59
N LYS A 3 7.13 -6.90 -36.43
CA LYS A 3 7.47 -6.00 -35.31
C LYS A 3 7.15 -6.74 -34.01
N LYS A 4 8.16 -6.97 -33.19
CA LYS A 4 7.98 -7.49 -31.83
C LYS A 4 7.33 -6.37 -31.01
N PHE A 5 6.07 -6.54 -30.65
CA PHE A 5 5.40 -5.61 -29.75
C PHE A 5 5.95 -5.81 -28.34
N GLU A 6 6.46 -4.73 -27.75
CA GLU A 6 6.94 -4.75 -26.36
C GLU A 6 5.76 -4.56 -25.41
N ARG A 7 5.65 -5.44 -24.40
CA ARG A 7 4.58 -5.34 -23.40
C ARG A 7 4.86 -4.16 -22.47
N GLY A 8 4.00 -3.14 -22.52
CA GLY A 8 4.09 -1.93 -21.69
C GLY A 8 3.19 -1.92 -20.45
N MET A 9 2.18 -2.78 -20.40
CA MET A 9 1.23 -2.87 -19.29
C MET A 9 1.18 -4.29 -18.74
N TYR A 10 1.14 -4.39 -17.43
CA TYR A 10 1.12 -5.63 -16.67
C TYR A 10 -0.07 -5.59 -15.72
N PHE A 11 -1.02 -6.48 -15.95
CA PHE A 11 -2.25 -6.60 -15.18
C PHE A 11 -2.13 -7.76 -14.20
N LEU A 12 -2.73 -7.60 -13.04
CA LEU A 12 -2.95 -8.66 -12.06
C LEU A 12 -4.43 -9.06 -12.14
N ASP A 13 -4.73 -10.36 -12.09
CA ASP A 13 -6.11 -10.83 -12.01
C ASP A 13 -6.67 -10.53 -10.61
N GLN A 14 -7.96 -10.21 -10.49
CA GLN A 14 -8.58 -9.95 -9.18
C GLN A 14 -8.51 -11.16 -8.24
N LYS A 15 -8.51 -12.39 -8.78
CA LYS A 15 -8.37 -13.60 -7.96
C LYS A 15 -6.99 -13.73 -7.30
N ASP A 16 -5.99 -13.05 -7.87
CA ASP A 16 -4.60 -13.07 -7.40
C ASP A 16 -4.28 -11.85 -6.52
N MET A 17 -5.29 -11.04 -6.17
CA MET A 17 -5.11 -9.91 -5.26
C MET A 17 -4.69 -10.38 -3.85
N PRO A 18 -3.79 -9.63 -3.18
CA PRO A 18 -3.48 -9.89 -1.79
C PRO A 18 -4.72 -9.81 -0.91
N THR A 19 -4.81 -10.72 0.07
CA THR A 19 -5.89 -10.78 1.06
C THR A 19 -5.45 -10.28 2.45
N ARG A 20 -4.21 -9.80 2.56
CA ARG A 20 -3.58 -9.35 3.81
C ARG A 20 -2.78 -8.08 3.57
N TRP A 21 -2.79 -7.18 4.54
CA TRP A 21 -1.80 -6.10 4.64
C TRP A 21 -0.53 -6.61 5.31
N TYR A 22 0.60 -6.08 4.86
CA TYR A 22 1.91 -6.34 5.46
C TYR A 22 2.27 -5.21 6.43
N ASN A 23 2.64 -5.56 7.65
CA ASN A 23 3.08 -4.62 8.67
C ASN A 23 4.61 -4.69 8.82
N ILE A 24 5.29 -3.60 8.46
CA ILE A 24 6.75 -3.52 8.51
C ILE A 24 7.30 -3.57 9.94
N GLN A 25 6.51 -3.20 10.96
CA GLN A 25 6.94 -3.22 12.37
C GLN A 25 7.47 -4.59 12.81
N ALA A 26 6.95 -5.67 12.22
CA ALA A 26 7.38 -7.04 12.52
C ALA A 26 8.80 -7.38 12.03
N ASP A 27 9.37 -6.56 11.15
CA ASP A 27 10.67 -6.79 10.51
C ASP A 27 11.65 -5.62 10.69
N LEU A 28 11.28 -4.58 11.44
CA LEU A 28 12.21 -3.50 11.76
C LEU A 28 13.35 -4.01 12.68
N PRO A 29 14.58 -3.51 12.48
CA PRO A 29 15.73 -3.94 13.29
C PRO A 29 15.62 -3.53 14.77
N GLU A 30 14.89 -2.44 15.03
CA GLU A 30 14.53 -1.96 16.36
C GLU A 30 13.10 -1.37 16.31
N PRO A 31 12.36 -1.37 17.43
CA PRO A 31 11.02 -0.79 17.48
C PRO A 31 11.06 0.71 17.18
N LEU A 32 10.01 1.22 16.53
CA LEU A 32 9.85 2.68 16.39
C LEU A 32 9.73 3.33 17.78
N PRO A 33 10.25 4.57 17.95
CA PRO A 33 10.01 5.34 19.15
C PRO A 33 8.50 5.47 19.45
N PRO A 34 8.08 5.37 20.71
CA PRO A 34 6.68 5.50 21.06
C PRO A 34 6.19 6.92 20.74
N VAL A 35 4.96 7.02 20.24
CA VAL A 35 4.27 8.31 20.14
C VAL A 35 4.03 8.82 21.56
N LEU A 36 4.39 10.08 21.81
CA LEU A 36 4.24 10.70 23.12
C LEU A 36 3.00 11.59 23.16
N HIS A 37 2.25 11.47 24.26
CA HIS A 37 1.08 12.31 24.50
C HIS A 37 1.55 13.76 24.72
N PRO A 38 1.04 14.75 23.96
CA PRO A 38 1.61 16.10 23.91
C PRO A 38 1.54 16.84 25.26
N ALA A 39 0.54 16.55 26.09
CA ALA A 39 0.41 17.18 27.41
C ALA A 39 1.26 16.51 28.52
N THR A 40 1.51 15.20 28.45
CA THR A 40 2.13 14.45 29.55
C THR A 40 3.57 14.04 29.25
N GLY A 41 3.97 14.03 27.97
CA GLY A 41 5.27 13.55 27.51
C GLY A 41 5.46 12.03 27.69
N LYS A 42 4.41 11.29 28.08
CA LYS A 42 4.44 9.84 28.25
C LYS A 42 3.98 9.14 26.96
N PRO A 43 4.36 7.88 26.73
CA PRO A 43 3.81 7.09 25.63
C PRO A 43 2.28 7.10 25.62
N VAL A 44 1.70 7.28 24.43
CA VAL A 44 0.26 7.21 24.18
C VAL A 44 -0.26 5.80 24.45
N THR A 45 -1.43 5.71 25.07
CA THR A 45 -2.16 4.46 25.31
C THR A 45 -3.35 4.32 24.35
N PRO A 46 -3.91 3.12 24.16
CA PRO A 46 -5.14 2.95 23.38
C PRO A 46 -6.30 3.83 23.84
N ASP A 47 -6.44 4.05 25.16
CA ASP A 47 -7.49 4.91 25.73
C ASP A 47 -7.33 6.39 25.34
N ASP A 48 -6.09 6.84 25.13
CA ASP A 48 -5.80 8.19 24.65
C ASP A 48 -6.21 8.37 23.16
N LEU A 49 -6.25 7.28 22.38
CA LEU A 49 -6.63 7.27 20.97
C LEU A 49 -8.12 6.98 20.74
N ALA A 50 -8.79 6.32 21.68
CA ALA A 50 -10.20 5.93 21.59
C ALA A 50 -11.17 7.08 21.25
N PRO A 51 -10.96 8.35 21.69
CA PRO A 51 -11.80 9.47 21.27
C PRO A 51 -11.62 9.91 19.81
N LEU A 52 -10.52 9.51 19.16
CA LEU A 52 -10.11 9.99 17.84
C LEU A 52 -10.35 8.96 16.74
N PHE A 53 -10.17 7.68 17.06
CA PHE A 53 -10.16 6.60 16.08
C PHE A 53 -11.06 5.43 16.49
N PRO A 54 -11.66 4.71 15.52
CA PRO A 54 -12.26 3.40 15.77
C PRO A 54 -11.27 2.42 16.40
N MET A 55 -11.75 1.56 17.29
CA MET A 55 -10.93 0.57 17.99
C MET A 55 -10.11 -0.31 17.04
N GLU A 56 -10.67 -0.72 15.91
CA GLU A 56 -9.96 -1.52 14.90
C GLU A 56 -8.71 -0.82 14.36
N LEU A 57 -8.76 0.50 14.14
CA LEU A 57 -7.58 1.26 13.69
C LEU A 57 -6.54 1.36 14.80
N ILE A 58 -6.97 1.53 16.05
CA ILE A 58 -6.09 1.59 17.22
C ILE A 58 -5.36 0.26 17.39
N MET A 59 -6.07 -0.86 17.25
CA MET A 59 -5.49 -2.20 17.35
C MET A 59 -4.47 -2.47 16.24
N GLN A 60 -4.71 -1.97 15.02
CA GLN A 60 -3.74 -2.06 13.93
C GLN A 60 -2.49 -1.22 14.19
N GLU A 61 -2.66 0.01 14.70
CA GLU A 61 -1.54 0.93 15.00
C GLU A 61 -0.56 0.33 16.02
N VAL A 62 -1.08 -0.37 17.04
CA VAL A 62 -0.23 -1.00 18.09
C VAL A 62 0.17 -2.45 17.76
N SER A 63 -0.26 -2.98 16.61
CA SER A 63 0.01 -4.37 16.22
C SER A 63 1.47 -4.58 15.86
N THR A 64 2.01 -5.72 16.31
CA THR A 64 3.32 -6.24 15.91
C THR A 64 3.21 -7.48 15.02
N GLU A 65 1.99 -7.84 14.63
CA GLU A 65 1.76 -8.95 13.71
C GLU A 65 2.22 -8.59 12.30
N ARG A 66 2.93 -9.51 11.64
CA ARG A 66 3.46 -9.30 10.28
C ARG A 66 2.39 -9.15 9.21
N TRP A 67 1.29 -9.87 9.39
CA TRP A 67 0.20 -9.94 8.42
C TRP A 67 -1.11 -9.67 9.11
N ILE A 68 -1.87 -8.72 8.58
CA ILE A 68 -3.22 -8.38 9.06
C ILE A 68 -4.19 -8.73 7.95
N ASP A 69 -5.16 -9.61 8.23
CA ASP A 69 -6.16 -10.01 7.24
C ASP A 69 -7.00 -8.79 6.81
N ILE A 70 -7.22 -8.65 5.49
CA ILE A 70 -8.14 -7.64 4.95
C ILE A 70 -9.55 -8.20 5.11
N PRO A 71 -10.46 -7.53 5.84
CA PRO A 71 -11.85 -7.94 5.95
C PRO A 71 -12.50 -8.18 4.58
N GLU A 72 -13.35 -9.20 4.47
CA GLU A 72 -14.01 -9.58 3.20
C GLU A 72 -14.76 -8.40 2.57
N GLU A 73 -15.45 -7.59 3.38
CA GLU A 73 -16.14 -6.39 2.94
C GLU A 73 -15.19 -5.37 2.29
N LEU A 74 -14.00 -5.17 2.85
CA LEU A 74 -12.98 -4.29 2.28
C LEU A 74 -12.37 -4.88 1.01
N GLN A 75 -12.16 -6.19 0.95
CA GLN A 75 -11.73 -6.85 -0.29
C GLN A 75 -12.77 -6.68 -1.41
N ALA A 76 -14.06 -6.79 -1.10
CA ALA A 76 -15.14 -6.57 -2.05
C ALA A 76 -15.15 -5.12 -2.57
N VAL A 77 -14.96 -4.15 -1.68
CA VAL A 77 -14.82 -2.73 -2.04
C VAL A 77 -13.59 -2.51 -2.92
N TYR A 78 -12.43 -3.05 -2.55
CA TYR A 78 -11.21 -2.91 -3.36
C TYR A 78 -11.38 -3.42 -4.79
N ARG A 79 -12.09 -4.52 -5.02
CA ARG A 79 -12.34 -5.08 -6.36
C ARG A 79 -13.07 -4.13 -7.32
N THR A 80 -13.65 -3.03 -6.82
CA THR A 80 -14.30 -2.03 -7.67
C THR A 80 -13.30 -1.13 -8.42
N TRP A 81 -12.04 -1.00 -7.96
CA TRP A 81 -10.98 -0.24 -8.66
C TRP A 81 -9.57 -0.85 -8.61
N ARG A 82 -9.36 -1.90 -7.82
CA ARG A 82 -8.13 -2.69 -7.72
C ARG A 82 -8.28 -4.00 -8.53
N PRO A 83 -7.16 -4.60 -8.96
CA PRO A 83 -5.78 -4.11 -8.84
C PRO A 83 -5.45 -3.04 -9.88
N THR A 84 -4.55 -2.14 -9.51
CA THR A 84 -4.04 -1.10 -10.41
C THR A 84 -2.96 -1.64 -11.34
N VAL A 85 -2.84 -1.07 -12.54
CA VAL A 85 -1.90 -1.53 -13.57
C VAL A 85 -0.46 -1.18 -13.20
N LEU A 86 0.47 -2.09 -13.47
CA LEU A 86 1.90 -1.81 -13.47
C LEU A 86 2.33 -1.48 -14.91
N HIS A 87 2.93 -0.31 -15.10
CA HIS A 87 3.39 0.15 -16.41
C HIS A 87 4.91 0.07 -16.52
N ARG A 88 5.41 -0.18 -17.74
CA ARG A 88 6.83 -0.01 -18.09
C ARG A 88 7.01 1.22 -18.97
N ALA A 89 7.91 2.10 -18.56
CA ALA A 89 8.09 3.41 -19.16
C ALA A 89 9.15 3.43 -20.28
N TYR A 90 8.97 2.67 -21.37
CA TYR A 90 9.95 2.56 -22.47
C TYR A 90 10.40 3.90 -23.05
N ARG A 91 9.48 4.88 -23.17
CA ARG A 91 9.83 6.22 -23.69
C ARG A 91 10.73 6.98 -22.72
N LEU A 92 10.55 6.79 -21.42
CA LEU A 92 11.41 7.38 -20.39
C LEU A 92 12.76 6.68 -20.36
N GLU A 93 12.79 5.35 -20.44
CA GLU A 93 14.04 4.57 -20.58
C GLU A 93 14.88 5.09 -21.76
N LYS A 94 14.25 5.28 -22.93
CA LYS A 94 14.90 5.84 -24.13
C LYS A 94 15.35 7.29 -23.95
N ALA A 95 14.52 8.14 -23.33
CA ALA A 95 14.86 9.55 -23.13
C ALA A 95 16.03 9.74 -22.16
N LEU A 96 16.19 8.84 -21.19
CA LEU A 96 17.27 8.84 -20.21
C LEU A 96 18.52 8.08 -20.68
N ASP A 97 18.47 7.39 -21.83
CA ASP A 97 19.51 6.49 -22.33
C ASP A 97 20.04 5.52 -21.26
N THR A 98 19.11 4.97 -20.46
CA THR A 98 19.46 4.12 -19.32
C THR A 98 19.30 2.63 -19.65
N PRO A 99 20.21 1.76 -19.17
CA PRO A 99 20.01 0.32 -19.24
C PRO A 99 18.99 -0.19 -18.21
N ALA A 100 18.59 0.65 -17.25
CA ALA A 100 17.62 0.30 -16.23
C ALA A 100 16.22 0.14 -16.84
N LYS A 101 15.45 -0.81 -16.31
CA LYS A 101 14.03 -0.95 -16.64
C LYS A 101 13.22 -0.14 -15.64
N ILE A 102 12.39 0.77 -16.13
CA ILE A 102 11.61 1.66 -15.29
C ILE A 102 10.16 1.20 -15.28
N PHE A 103 9.70 0.79 -14.11
CA PHE A 103 8.30 0.44 -13.86
C PHE A 103 7.68 1.42 -12.87
N TYR A 104 6.41 1.73 -13.06
CA TYR A 104 5.64 2.52 -12.10
C TYR A 104 4.29 1.87 -11.82
N LYS A 105 3.93 1.84 -10.54
CA LYS A 105 2.64 1.38 -10.07
C LYS A 105 1.64 2.53 -10.25
N TYR A 106 0.66 2.37 -11.14
CA TYR A 106 -0.23 3.46 -11.52
C TYR A 106 -1.48 3.50 -10.62
N GLU A 107 -1.41 4.29 -9.55
CA GLU A 107 -2.46 4.35 -8.51
C GLU A 107 -3.61 5.34 -8.81
N GLY A 108 -3.53 6.11 -9.91
CA GLY A 108 -4.52 7.14 -10.27
C GLY A 108 -5.81 6.61 -10.92
N THR A 109 -6.24 5.38 -10.61
CA THR A 109 -7.38 4.72 -11.28
C THR A 109 -8.68 4.75 -10.47
N ASN A 110 -8.72 5.34 -9.27
CA ASN A 110 -9.99 5.48 -8.55
C ASN A 110 -10.84 6.64 -9.11
N GLN A 111 -12.13 6.67 -8.76
CA GLN A 111 -13.08 7.71 -9.22
C GLN A 111 -12.67 9.15 -8.86
N ALA A 112 -11.76 9.32 -7.89
CA ALA A 112 -11.22 10.60 -7.47
C ALA A 112 -9.92 11.01 -8.19
N GLY A 113 -9.25 10.09 -8.89
CA GLY A 113 -7.99 10.34 -9.62
C GLY A 113 -6.71 10.36 -8.76
N GLU A 114 -6.76 10.00 -7.48
CA GLU A 114 -5.64 10.10 -6.52
C GLU A 114 -5.44 8.81 -5.70
N PRO A 115 -4.22 8.47 -5.22
CA PRO A 115 -4.04 7.35 -4.30
C PRO A 115 -4.78 7.65 -2.99
N GLN A 116 -5.89 6.95 -2.75
CA GLN A 116 -6.51 6.90 -1.42
C GLN A 116 -5.82 5.74 -0.68
N ALA A 117 -4.96 6.13 0.26
CA ALA A 117 -4.34 5.24 1.23
C ALA A 117 -5.38 4.83 2.27
#